data_AF-A0A316R6X2-F1
#
_entry.id   AF-A0A316R6X2-F1
#
_cell.length_a   1.000
_cell.length_b   1.000
_cell.length_c   1.000
_cell.angle_alpha   90.00
_cell.angle_beta   90.00
_cell.angle_gamma   90.00
#
_symmetry.space_group_name_H-M   'P 1'
#
loop_
_entity.id
_entity.type
_entity.pdbx_description
1 polymer ?
#
loop_
_entity_poly.entity_id
_entity_poly.type
_entity_poly.pdbx_seq_one_letter_code
_entity_poly.pdbx_strand_id
1 'polypeptide(L)'
;MADWMHLDKISGTGPAEVKVTADVNETGEIREVTFKVIKESTKEEKTFVCRQESVPVVIIPEFDFLVLRYIWADEDGIDFDTATGFDNTGLPDVDGKLVGWSKQYQTTQERVGDYLIHGGDNMESGNEAALIQMGPLLDGDNYDKLPLEIRCGIYGNWYGGREKGDVTIRFTAYKGGSMEKRGYDFVNIGGEEVYTGDAPTNVSTHGEDNWQNIKTLYSKVGTMIYNKESRDCIVRIGE
;
A
#
# COMPACT_ATOMS: atom_id res chain seq x y z
N MET A 1 15.48 18.96 18.04
CA MET A 1 15.73 17.88 17.07
C MET A 1 14.53 17.86 16.13
N ALA A 2 14.69 17.51 14.86
CA ALA A 2 13.52 17.30 14.00
C ALA A 2 12.61 16.25 14.67
N ASP A 3 11.32 16.51 14.71
CA ASP A 3 10.30 15.67 15.37
C ASP A 3 10.17 14.28 14.74
N TRP A 4 10.51 14.17 13.46
CA TRP A 4 10.48 12.93 12.67
C TRP A 4 11.77 12.09 12.76
N MET A 5 12.74 12.47 13.60
CA MET A 5 14.02 11.77 13.73
C MET A 5 14.33 11.37 15.16
N HIS A 6 14.66 10.10 15.33
CA HIS A 6 14.86 9.44 16.62
C HIS A 6 16.27 8.90 16.73
N LEU A 7 16.99 9.34 17.77
CA LEU A 7 18.31 8.84 18.13
C LEU A 7 18.22 7.96 19.36
N ASP A 8 18.88 6.81 19.32
CA ASP A 8 19.01 5.97 20.51
C ASP A 8 19.91 6.60 21.58
N LYS A 9 20.85 7.45 21.17
CA LYS A 9 21.83 8.13 22.02
C LYS A 9 22.05 9.57 21.56
N ILE A 10 22.10 10.49 22.52
CA ILE A 10 22.38 11.92 22.28
C ILE A 10 23.72 12.38 22.87
N SER A 11 24.40 11.52 23.62
CA SER A 11 25.70 11.78 24.24
C SER A 11 26.44 10.46 24.51
N GLY A 12 27.77 10.49 24.59
CA GLY A 12 28.56 9.31 24.93
C GLY A 12 30.06 9.61 25.05
N THR A 13 30.83 8.61 25.45
CA THR A 13 32.29 8.68 25.60
C THR A 13 32.97 7.57 24.81
N GLY A 14 34.02 7.93 24.08
CA GLY A 14 34.77 6.99 23.25
C GLY A 14 34.04 6.61 21.96
N PRO A 15 34.53 5.59 21.24
CA PRO A 15 33.87 5.05 20.05
C PRO A 15 32.49 4.48 20.41
N ALA A 16 31.46 4.86 19.67
CA ALA A 16 30.09 4.36 19.85
C ALA A 16 29.35 4.33 18.51
N GLU A 17 28.46 3.35 18.37
CA GLU A 17 27.43 3.35 17.34
C GLU A 17 26.19 4.08 17.84
N VAL A 18 25.61 4.91 16.97
CA VAL A 18 24.38 5.65 17.21
C VAL A 18 23.39 5.26 16.12
N LYS A 19 22.23 4.74 16.52
CA LYS A 19 21.15 4.40 15.61
C LYS A 19 20.28 5.64 15.40
N VAL A 20 20.09 5.97 14.13
CA VAL A 20 19.19 7.05 13.69
C VAL A 20 18.01 6.40 12.97
N THR A 21 16.80 6.76 13.39
CA THR A 21 15.54 6.24 12.83
C THR A 21 14.69 7.41 12.40
N ALA A 22 14.07 7.31 11.22
CA ALA A 22 13.17 8.33 10.69
C ALA A 22 11.73 7.80 10.70
N ASP A 23 10.77 8.65 11.01
CA ASP A 23 9.37 8.38 10.67
C ASP A 23 9.23 8.36 9.14
N VAL A 24 8.15 7.79 8.61
CA VAL A 24 7.87 7.85 7.16
C VAL A 24 7.64 9.31 6.75
N ASN A 25 8.12 9.70 5.56
CA ASN A 25 7.89 11.04 5.01
C ASN A 25 6.71 10.98 4.02
N GLU A 26 5.60 11.62 4.37
CA GLU A 26 4.34 11.61 3.61
C GLU A 26 3.97 13.00 3.09
N THR A 27 4.90 13.94 3.17
CA THR A 27 4.62 15.36 2.91
C THR A 27 4.49 15.70 1.43
N GLY A 28 4.87 14.79 0.54
CA GLY A 28 5.06 15.05 -0.89
C GLY A 28 6.34 15.84 -1.20
N GLU A 29 7.09 16.24 -0.17
CA GLU A 29 8.32 17.02 -0.29
C GLU A 29 9.50 16.29 0.34
N ILE A 30 10.69 16.58 -0.17
CA ILE A 30 11.94 16.06 0.38
C ILE A 30 12.24 16.81 1.66
N ARG A 31 12.52 16.09 2.74
CA ARG A 31 12.90 16.70 4.02
C ARG A 31 14.33 16.35 4.41
N GLU A 32 14.99 17.30 5.05
CA GLU A 32 16.39 17.19 5.46
C GLU A 32 16.60 17.67 6.90
N VAL A 33 17.51 17.02 7.61
CA VAL A 33 18.02 17.50 8.89
C VAL A 33 19.53 17.34 8.96
N THR A 34 20.19 18.35 9.53
CA THR A 34 21.62 18.31 9.82
C THR A 34 21.83 17.94 11.28
N PHE A 35 22.52 16.83 11.52
CA PHE A 35 23.00 16.47 12.83
C PHE A 35 24.38 17.07 13.07
N LYS A 36 24.62 17.48 14.31
CA LYS A 36 25.89 18.00 14.77
C LYS A 36 26.36 17.19 15.98
N VAL A 37 27.53 16.60 15.87
CA VAL A 37 28.24 15.93 16.97
C VAL A 37 29.31 16.88 17.49
N ILE A 38 29.25 17.21 18.76
CA ILE A 38 30.16 18.17 19.40
C ILE A 38 31.01 17.41 20.41
N LYS A 39 32.34 17.51 20.28
CA LYS A 39 33.25 17.01 21.31
C LYS A 39 33.36 18.06 22.42
N GLU A 40 32.77 17.77 23.59
CA GLU A 40 32.60 18.77 24.65
C GLU A 40 33.91 19.47 25.09
N SER A 41 35.02 18.73 25.12
CA SER A 41 36.31 19.22 25.60
C SER A 41 37.00 20.16 24.63
N THR A 42 36.92 19.89 23.32
CA THR A 42 37.62 20.66 22.28
C THR A 42 36.68 21.61 21.53
N LYS A 43 35.37 21.44 21.69
CA LYS A 43 34.32 22.09 20.87
C LYS A 43 34.44 21.80 19.38
N GLU A 44 35.19 20.76 19.00
CA GLU A 44 35.23 20.29 17.61
C GLU A 44 33.85 19.75 17.21
N GLU A 45 33.43 20.10 16.00
CA GLU A 45 32.14 19.71 15.46
C GLU A 45 32.31 18.80 14.25
N LYS A 46 31.46 17.78 14.14
CA LYS A 46 31.24 17.04 12.90
C LYS A 46 29.76 17.07 12.58
N THR A 47 29.45 17.20 11.29
CA THR A 47 28.06 17.23 10.81
C THR A 47 27.80 16.11 9.82
N PHE A 48 26.58 15.61 9.81
CA PHE A 48 26.05 14.77 8.74
C PHE A 48 24.62 15.19 8.44
N VAL A 49 24.18 14.98 7.19
CA VAL A 49 22.84 15.33 6.72
C VAL A 49 22.06 14.04 6.51
N CYS A 50 20.87 13.98 7.08
CA CYS A 50 19.87 12.96 6.74
C CYS A 50 18.85 13.59 5.81
N ARG A 51 18.77 13.06 4.59
CA ARG A 51 17.81 13.45 3.56
C ARG A 51 16.84 12.31 3.33
N GLN A 52 15.55 12.61 3.41
CA GLN A 52 14.48 11.63 3.24
C GLN A 52 13.53 12.10 2.13
N GLU A 53 13.42 11.29 1.08
CA GLU A 53 12.39 11.44 0.05
C GLU A 53 11.00 11.23 0.65
N SER A 54 9.96 11.86 0.07
CA SER A 54 8.59 11.51 0.44
C SER A 54 8.21 10.20 -0.26
N VAL A 55 7.47 9.33 0.43
CA VAL A 55 6.71 8.30 -0.27
C VAL A 55 5.65 9.01 -1.12
N PRO A 56 5.33 8.53 -2.33
CA PRO A 56 4.14 8.96 -3.05
C PRO A 56 2.90 8.74 -2.17
N VAL A 57 2.24 9.85 -1.84
CA VAL A 57 1.00 9.85 -1.07
C VAL A 57 -0.15 10.24 -1.98
N VAL A 58 -1.11 9.33 -2.12
CA VAL A 58 -2.36 9.57 -2.83
C VAL A 58 -3.44 9.88 -1.80
N ILE A 59 -4.01 11.08 -1.87
CA ILE A 59 -5.14 11.48 -1.03
C ILE A 59 -6.42 11.32 -1.84
N ILE A 60 -7.32 10.47 -1.36
CA ILE A 60 -8.60 10.18 -1.99
C ILE A 60 -9.70 10.77 -1.10
N PRO A 61 -10.56 11.68 -1.61
CA PRO A 61 -11.69 12.24 -0.87
C PRO A 61 -12.73 11.16 -0.53
N GLU A 62 -13.81 11.53 0.16
CA GLU A 62 -14.87 10.59 0.55
C GLU A 62 -15.34 9.66 -0.58
N PHE A 63 -15.33 8.34 -0.34
CA PHE A 63 -15.82 7.33 -1.29
C PHE A 63 -16.48 6.12 -0.62
N ASP A 64 -17.27 5.38 -1.40
CA ASP A 64 -17.89 4.09 -1.04
C ASP A 64 -17.16 2.90 -1.65
N PHE A 65 -16.62 3.07 -2.86
CA PHE A 65 -15.91 2.03 -3.61
C PHE A 65 -14.58 2.55 -4.11
N LEU A 66 -13.54 1.71 -4.05
CA LEU A 66 -12.23 1.97 -4.65
C LEU A 66 -11.84 0.79 -5.53
N VAL A 67 -11.57 1.06 -6.80
CA VAL A 67 -10.96 0.11 -7.71
C VAL A 67 -9.46 0.39 -7.75
N LEU A 68 -8.68 -0.57 -7.27
CA LEU A 68 -7.23 -0.62 -7.40
C LEU A 68 -6.91 -1.38 -8.69
N ARG A 69 -6.31 -0.73 -9.69
CA ARG A 69 -5.85 -1.40 -10.91
C ARG A 69 -4.33 -1.48 -10.91
N TYR A 70 -3.83 -2.67 -11.17
CA TYR A 70 -2.42 -2.96 -11.41
C TYR A 70 -2.24 -3.03 -12.92
N ILE A 71 -1.42 -2.14 -13.47
CA ILE A 71 -1.27 -1.97 -14.92
C ILE A 71 0.20 -2.13 -15.28
N TRP A 72 0.50 -3.00 -16.24
CA TRP A 72 1.86 -3.24 -16.73
C TRP A 72 1.88 -3.48 -18.24
N ALA A 73 2.96 -3.07 -18.91
CA ALA A 73 3.18 -3.34 -20.32
C ALA A 73 3.96 -4.64 -20.54
N ASP A 74 3.98 -5.14 -21.78
CA ASP A 74 4.78 -6.31 -22.19
C ASP A 74 6.27 -6.19 -21.82
N GLU A 75 6.82 -4.98 -21.90
CA GLU A 75 8.22 -4.71 -21.58
C GLU A 75 8.51 -4.66 -20.07
N ASP A 76 7.46 -4.60 -19.26
CA ASP A 76 7.55 -4.50 -17.81
C ASP A 76 7.42 -5.86 -17.13
N GLY A 77 6.96 -6.88 -17.84
CA GLY A 77 6.84 -8.25 -17.35
C GLY A 77 5.57 -8.95 -17.85
N ILE A 78 5.37 -10.17 -17.38
CA ILE A 78 4.23 -11.02 -17.70
C ILE A 78 3.78 -11.76 -16.45
N ASP A 79 2.46 -11.94 -16.32
CA ASP A 79 1.82 -12.71 -15.24
C ASP A 79 2.14 -12.10 -13.86
N PHE A 80 1.53 -10.94 -13.60
CA PHE A 80 1.72 -10.18 -12.36
C PHE A 80 0.66 -10.57 -11.33
N ASP A 81 1.04 -11.40 -10.36
CA ASP A 81 0.20 -11.82 -9.26
C ASP A 81 -0.06 -10.65 -8.30
N THR A 82 -1.32 -10.24 -8.21
CA THR A 82 -1.77 -9.21 -7.28
C THR A 82 -2.25 -9.82 -5.97
N ALA A 83 -2.02 -9.12 -4.85
CA ALA A 83 -2.68 -9.43 -3.59
C ALA A 83 -3.05 -8.19 -2.79
N THR A 84 -4.27 -8.14 -2.28
CA THR A 84 -4.78 -7.02 -1.45
C THR A 84 -5.52 -7.59 -0.24
N GLY A 85 -5.40 -7.00 0.94
CA GLY A 85 -6.20 -7.43 2.09
C GLY A 85 -6.18 -6.51 3.28
N PHE A 86 -7.24 -6.60 4.09
CA PHE A 86 -7.37 -5.80 5.30
C PHE A 86 -6.52 -6.35 6.44
N ASP A 87 -5.94 -5.44 7.24
CA ASP A 87 -5.02 -5.82 8.31
C ASP A 87 -5.61 -5.67 9.72
N ASN A 88 -6.59 -4.79 9.92
CA ASN A 88 -7.00 -4.37 11.28
C ASN A 88 -8.48 -3.98 11.44
N THR A 89 -9.39 -4.50 10.61
CA THR A 89 -10.83 -4.22 10.72
C THR A 89 -11.42 -4.67 12.06
N GLY A 90 -10.78 -5.61 12.77
CA GLY A 90 -11.34 -6.24 13.96
C GLY A 90 -12.37 -7.32 13.64
N LEU A 91 -12.61 -7.60 12.35
CA LEU A 91 -13.52 -8.65 11.88
C LEU A 91 -12.69 -9.92 11.60
N PRO A 92 -12.94 -11.04 12.33
CA PRO A 92 -12.09 -12.23 12.24
C PRO A 92 -12.14 -12.90 10.86
N ASP A 93 -13.23 -12.70 10.14
CA ASP A 93 -13.40 -13.27 8.79
C ASP A 93 -12.87 -12.38 7.67
N VAL A 94 -12.26 -11.25 8.01
CA VAL A 94 -11.73 -10.26 7.07
C VAL A 94 -10.24 -10.04 7.29
N ASP A 95 -9.80 -9.88 8.54
CA ASP A 95 -8.41 -9.55 8.86
C ASP A 95 -7.43 -10.65 8.46
N GLY A 96 -6.37 -10.26 7.77
CA GLY A 96 -5.31 -11.15 7.33
C GLY A 96 -5.67 -12.02 6.11
N LYS A 97 -6.91 -11.97 5.62
CA LYS A 97 -7.31 -12.62 4.37
C LYS A 97 -7.03 -11.69 3.19
N LEU A 98 -6.49 -12.27 2.13
CA LEU A 98 -6.07 -11.55 0.92
C LEU A 98 -6.94 -11.96 -0.26
N VAL A 99 -7.33 -11.02 -1.10
CA VAL A 99 -7.78 -11.33 -2.46
C VAL A 99 -6.62 -11.27 -3.44
N GLY A 100 -6.70 -12.05 -4.50
CA GLY A 100 -5.65 -12.22 -5.50
C GLY A 100 -5.67 -13.62 -6.08
N TRP A 101 -4.79 -13.91 -7.03
CA TRP A 101 -4.55 -15.29 -7.42
C TRP A 101 -3.47 -15.93 -6.53
N SER A 102 -3.66 -17.22 -6.23
CA SER A 102 -2.65 -18.09 -5.66
C SER A 102 -2.98 -19.51 -6.10
N LYS A 103 -1.99 -20.40 -6.07
CA LYS A 103 -2.16 -21.80 -6.49
C LYS A 103 -3.32 -22.45 -5.73
N GLN A 104 -4.43 -22.68 -6.44
CA GLN A 104 -5.68 -23.22 -5.88
C GLN A 104 -6.29 -22.39 -4.73
N TYR A 105 -6.06 -21.08 -4.68
CA TYR A 105 -6.57 -20.20 -3.61
C TYR A 105 -6.18 -20.65 -2.20
N GLN A 106 -4.94 -21.13 -2.04
CA GLN A 106 -4.44 -21.63 -0.75
C GLN A 106 -4.13 -20.49 0.23
N THR A 107 -3.69 -19.34 -0.27
CA THR A 107 -3.27 -18.18 0.54
C THR A 107 -4.00 -16.89 0.19
N THR A 108 -4.71 -16.88 -0.95
CA THR A 108 -5.64 -15.82 -1.37
C THR A 108 -7.01 -16.41 -1.69
N GLN A 109 -8.01 -15.55 -1.90
CA GLN A 109 -9.35 -15.93 -2.31
C GLN A 109 -9.93 -14.93 -3.32
N GLU A 110 -10.93 -15.32 -4.11
CA GLU A 110 -11.56 -14.37 -5.05
C GLU A 110 -12.33 -13.24 -4.33
N ARG A 111 -12.82 -13.50 -3.12
CA ARG A 111 -13.64 -12.57 -2.35
C ARG A 111 -13.40 -12.74 -0.86
N VAL A 112 -13.18 -11.65 -0.14
CA VAL A 112 -13.22 -11.61 1.33
C VAL A 112 -14.48 -10.85 1.75
N GLY A 113 -15.49 -11.61 2.19
CA GLY A 113 -16.83 -11.09 2.44
C GLY A 113 -17.41 -10.38 1.20
N ASP A 114 -18.19 -9.33 1.46
CA ASP A 114 -18.67 -8.41 0.43
C ASP A 114 -17.80 -7.15 0.33
N TYR A 115 -16.59 -7.16 0.88
CA TYR A 115 -15.79 -5.94 1.06
C TYR A 115 -14.59 -5.86 0.14
N LEU A 116 -14.07 -7.02 -0.28
CA LEU A 116 -12.85 -7.09 -1.07
C LEU A 116 -12.96 -8.19 -2.12
N ILE A 117 -12.73 -7.85 -3.38
CA ILE A 117 -13.02 -8.73 -4.53
C ILE A 117 -11.89 -8.65 -5.56
N HIS A 118 -11.40 -9.81 -6.01
CA HIS A 118 -10.41 -9.91 -7.08
C HIS A 118 -11.06 -9.82 -8.48
N GLY A 119 -10.46 -9.00 -9.35
CA GLY A 119 -10.77 -8.87 -10.76
C GLY A 119 -10.46 -10.13 -11.56
N GLY A 120 -9.61 -11.02 -11.04
CA GLY A 120 -9.23 -12.26 -11.70
C GLY A 120 -7.84 -12.16 -12.28
N ASP A 121 -7.32 -13.33 -12.66
CA ASP A 121 -5.92 -13.57 -12.99
C ASP A 121 -5.64 -13.34 -14.49
N ASN A 122 -4.85 -12.30 -14.81
CA ASN A 122 -4.36 -11.96 -16.14
C ASN A 122 -2.90 -12.41 -16.29
N MET A 123 -2.73 -13.57 -16.90
CA MET A 123 -1.43 -14.20 -17.12
C MET A 123 -0.60 -13.56 -18.26
N GLU A 124 -1.09 -12.50 -18.89
CA GLU A 124 -0.43 -11.78 -19.99
C GLU A 124 -0.05 -10.35 -19.53
N SER A 125 0.36 -9.47 -20.45
CA SER A 125 0.40 -8.03 -20.14
C SER A 125 -0.98 -7.40 -20.08
N GLY A 126 -1.10 -6.25 -19.41
CA GLY A 126 -2.34 -5.50 -19.33
C GLY A 126 -2.67 -5.08 -17.91
N ASN A 127 -3.83 -5.49 -17.41
CA ASN A 127 -4.28 -5.08 -16.09
C ASN A 127 -5.06 -6.14 -15.32
N GLU A 128 -4.91 -6.06 -14.00
CA GLU A 128 -5.77 -6.69 -13.00
C GLU A 128 -6.35 -5.64 -12.08
N ALA A 129 -7.38 -6.00 -11.32
CA ALA A 129 -7.96 -5.11 -10.34
C ALA A 129 -8.32 -5.81 -9.03
N ALA A 130 -8.29 -5.04 -7.93
CA ALA A 130 -8.98 -5.37 -6.69
C ALA A 130 -10.04 -4.30 -6.42
N LEU A 131 -11.25 -4.73 -6.08
CA LEU A 131 -12.33 -3.84 -5.65
C LEU A 131 -12.42 -3.86 -4.12
N ILE A 132 -12.30 -2.68 -3.52
CA ILE A 132 -12.50 -2.41 -2.10
C ILE A 132 -13.85 -1.69 -1.93
N GLN A 133 -14.76 -2.27 -1.14
CA GLN A 133 -16.10 -1.74 -0.89
C GLN A 133 -16.21 -1.23 0.55
N MET A 134 -15.80 0.03 0.77
CA MET A 134 -15.81 0.67 2.09
C MET A 134 -17.22 1.01 2.56
N GLY A 135 -18.14 1.40 1.68
CA GLY A 135 -19.55 1.62 2.02
C GLY A 135 -20.17 0.39 2.68
N PRO A 136 -20.21 -0.76 1.98
CA PRO A 136 -20.66 -2.03 2.57
C PRO A 136 -19.91 -2.46 3.83
N LEU A 137 -18.60 -2.19 3.93
CA LEU A 137 -17.83 -2.51 5.14
C LEU A 137 -18.31 -1.71 6.35
N LEU A 138 -18.65 -0.44 6.15
CA LEU A 138 -19.11 0.47 7.20
C LEU A 138 -20.58 0.29 7.58
N ASP A 139 -21.37 -0.44 6.79
CA ASP A 139 -22.80 -0.59 7.01
C ASP A 139 -23.13 -1.49 8.23
N GLY A 140 -24.29 -1.22 8.83
CA GLY A 140 -24.86 -2.02 9.90
C GLY A 140 -23.99 -2.13 11.16
N ASP A 141 -23.91 -3.33 11.73
CA ASP A 141 -23.21 -3.59 13.00
C ASP A 141 -21.68 -3.59 12.87
N ASN A 142 -21.12 -3.29 11.70
CA ASN A 142 -19.67 -3.24 11.51
C ASN A 142 -19.09 -1.89 11.97
N TYR A 143 -19.81 -0.79 11.79
CA TYR A 143 -19.29 0.57 12.04
C TYR A 143 -18.65 0.72 13.43
N ASP A 144 -19.32 0.19 14.46
CA ASP A 144 -18.88 0.28 15.85
C ASP A 144 -17.72 -0.66 16.19
N LYS A 145 -17.49 -1.70 15.38
CA LYS A 145 -16.40 -2.67 15.58
C LYS A 145 -15.11 -2.22 14.89
N LEU A 146 -15.23 -1.48 13.79
CA LEU A 146 -14.10 -1.02 12.99
C LEU A 146 -13.26 0.02 13.76
N PRO A 147 -11.93 0.00 13.63
CA PRO A 147 -11.09 1.08 14.15
C PRO A 147 -11.36 2.41 13.41
N LEU A 148 -10.88 3.52 13.98
CA LEU A 148 -10.92 4.82 13.30
C LEU A 148 -10.20 4.76 11.94
N GLU A 149 -9.01 4.18 11.93
CA GLU A 149 -8.19 3.95 10.73
C GLU A 149 -8.21 2.49 10.33
N ILE A 150 -8.76 2.20 9.16
CA ILE A 150 -8.81 0.88 8.54
C ILE A 150 -7.67 0.77 7.53
N ARG A 151 -6.85 -0.27 7.67
CA ARG A 151 -5.63 -0.48 6.89
C ARG A 151 -5.80 -1.64 5.94
N CYS A 152 -5.35 -1.44 4.70
CA CYS A 152 -5.32 -2.48 3.68
C CYS A 152 -3.94 -2.53 3.03
N GLY A 153 -3.30 -3.69 3.07
CA GLY A 153 -2.02 -3.94 2.43
C GLY A 153 -2.20 -4.29 0.95
N ILE A 154 -1.33 -3.73 0.12
CA ILE A 154 -1.27 -3.92 -1.33
C ILE A 154 0.07 -4.58 -1.66
N TYR A 155 0.03 -5.72 -2.34
CA TYR A 155 1.19 -6.57 -2.61
C TYR A 155 1.21 -6.99 -4.08
N GLY A 156 2.41 -7.33 -4.58
CA GLY A 156 2.59 -7.83 -5.93
C GLY A 156 3.82 -8.72 -6.10
N ASN A 157 3.74 -9.62 -7.07
CA ASN A 157 4.81 -10.54 -7.45
C ASN A 157 4.73 -10.84 -8.94
N TRP A 158 5.88 -10.93 -9.61
CA TRP A 158 5.93 -11.47 -10.96
C TRP A 158 5.96 -13.00 -10.88
N TYR A 159 4.96 -13.69 -11.42
CA TYR A 159 4.95 -15.15 -11.49
C TYR A 159 5.75 -15.62 -12.71
N GLY A 160 5.38 -15.14 -13.89
CA GLY A 160 5.98 -15.55 -15.16
C GLY A 160 7.35 -14.93 -15.37
N GLY A 161 7.41 -13.61 -15.59
CA GLY A 161 8.65 -12.90 -15.87
C GLY A 161 8.59 -11.43 -15.47
N ARG A 162 9.66 -10.92 -14.88
CA ARG A 162 9.70 -9.55 -14.34
C ARG A 162 10.17 -8.49 -15.34
N GLU A 163 11.06 -8.78 -16.29
CA GLU A 163 11.65 -7.75 -17.16
C GLU A 163 12.03 -6.42 -16.45
N LYS A 164 11.44 -5.27 -16.78
CA LYS A 164 11.69 -4.00 -16.06
C LYS A 164 11.06 -3.99 -14.67
N GLY A 165 9.94 -4.67 -14.47
CA GLY A 165 9.20 -4.78 -13.22
C GLY A 165 8.40 -3.54 -12.86
N ASP A 166 8.18 -2.64 -13.82
CA ASP A 166 7.42 -1.41 -13.61
C ASP A 166 5.92 -1.71 -13.59
N VAL A 167 5.21 -1.14 -12.62
CA VAL A 167 3.76 -1.28 -12.48
C VAL A 167 3.17 0.08 -12.16
N THR A 168 2.05 0.41 -12.79
CA THR A 168 1.25 1.59 -12.41
C THR A 168 0.07 1.13 -11.57
N ILE A 169 -0.04 1.66 -10.36
CA ILE A 169 -1.23 1.48 -9.52
C ILE A 169 -2.18 2.64 -9.82
N ARG A 170 -3.31 2.34 -10.45
CA ARG A 170 -4.39 3.32 -10.67
C ARG A 170 -5.47 3.15 -9.62
N PHE A 171 -5.81 4.25 -9.00
CA PHE A 171 -6.90 4.36 -8.04
C PHE A 171 -8.07 5.03 -8.74
N THR A 172 -9.24 4.40 -8.73
CA THR A 172 -10.49 5.07 -9.10
C THR A 172 -11.52 4.88 -8.00
N ALA A 173 -11.94 5.98 -7.39
CA ALA A 173 -12.85 5.99 -6.27
C ALA A 173 -14.23 6.50 -6.68
N TYR A 174 -15.28 5.87 -6.16
CA TYR A 174 -16.66 6.18 -6.47
C TYR A 174 -17.50 6.38 -5.21
N LYS A 175 -18.42 7.33 -5.28
CA LYS A 175 -19.49 7.53 -4.29
C LYS A 175 -20.83 7.07 -4.89
N GLY A 176 -21.55 6.22 -4.17
CA GLY A 176 -22.79 5.61 -4.59
C GLY A 176 -22.69 4.64 -5.78
N GLY A 177 -23.84 4.25 -6.30
CA GLY A 177 -23.95 3.30 -7.41
C GLY A 177 -23.74 1.84 -7.01
N SER A 178 -23.47 0.99 -7.99
CA SER A 178 -23.14 -0.42 -7.81
C SER A 178 -21.95 -0.82 -8.68
N MET A 179 -21.08 -1.68 -8.15
CA MET A 179 -19.91 -2.16 -8.89
C MET A 179 -20.23 -3.43 -9.69
N GLU A 180 -19.84 -3.45 -10.96
CA GLU A 180 -19.99 -4.60 -11.84
C GLU A 180 -18.61 -5.03 -12.37
N LYS A 181 -18.33 -6.34 -12.30
CA LYS A 181 -17.09 -6.91 -12.85
C LYS A 181 -17.15 -6.96 -14.39
N ARG A 182 -16.07 -6.52 -15.05
CA ARG A 182 -15.88 -6.51 -16.49
C ARG A 182 -14.49 -7.04 -16.83
N GLY A 183 -14.40 -8.32 -17.20
CA GLY A 183 -13.09 -8.97 -17.40
C GLY A 183 -12.29 -8.98 -16.10
N TYR A 184 -11.08 -8.44 -16.15
CA TYR A 184 -10.17 -8.29 -15.01
C TYR A 184 -10.36 -6.98 -14.22
N ASP A 185 -11.42 -6.23 -14.52
CA ASP A 185 -11.68 -4.90 -13.97
C ASP A 185 -13.10 -4.76 -13.39
N PHE A 186 -13.39 -3.61 -12.79
CA PHE A 186 -14.69 -3.24 -12.24
C PHE A 186 -15.14 -1.86 -12.74
N VAL A 187 -16.43 -1.75 -13.06
CA VAL A 187 -17.07 -0.49 -13.47
C VAL A 187 -18.16 -0.12 -12.48
N ASN A 188 -18.24 1.17 -12.14
CA ASN A 188 -19.34 1.68 -11.33
C ASN A 188 -20.53 2.05 -12.22
N ILE A 189 -21.72 1.60 -11.84
CA ILE A 189 -22.98 1.91 -12.52
C ILE A 189 -23.82 2.81 -11.62
N GLY A 190 -24.08 4.03 -12.08
CA GLY A 190 -25.00 4.98 -11.44
C GLY A 190 -24.43 5.77 -10.25
N GLY A 191 -23.15 5.61 -9.91
CA GLY A 191 -22.44 6.43 -8.93
C GLY A 191 -21.62 7.55 -9.56
N GLU A 192 -20.90 8.28 -8.73
CA GLU A 192 -20.05 9.42 -9.09
C GLU A 192 -18.58 9.05 -8.90
N GLU A 193 -17.75 9.28 -9.93
CA GLU A 193 -16.29 9.21 -9.79
C GLU A 193 -15.80 10.44 -9.01
N VAL A 194 -15.26 10.23 -7.82
CA VAL A 194 -14.77 11.32 -6.96
C VAL A 194 -13.26 11.50 -7.05
N TYR A 195 -12.54 10.50 -7.59
CA TYR A 195 -11.10 10.54 -7.76
C TYR A 195 -10.64 9.52 -8.79
N THR A 196 -9.69 9.93 -9.64
CA THR A 196 -8.84 9.06 -10.43
C THR A 196 -7.40 9.56 -10.37
N GLY A 197 -6.45 8.66 -10.12
CA GLY A 197 -5.03 8.99 -10.16
C GLY A 197 -4.14 7.76 -10.26
N ASP A 198 -2.90 8.00 -10.71
CA ASP A 198 -1.90 6.96 -10.97
C ASP A 198 -0.69 7.14 -10.05
N ALA A 199 -0.18 6.03 -9.54
CA ALA A 199 1.08 5.97 -8.81
C ALA A 199 1.99 4.91 -9.46
N PRO A 200 3.04 5.31 -10.19
CA PRO A 200 4.03 4.37 -10.70
C PRO A 200 4.85 3.79 -9.55
N THR A 201 5.22 2.52 -9.67
CA THR A 201 6.09 1.81 -8.74
C THR A 201 6.91 0.74 -9.48
N ASN A 202 7.91 0.17 -8.81
CA ASN A 202 8.66 -0.98 -9.33
C ASN A 202 8.55 -2.15 -8.35
N VAL A 203 8.20 -3.31 -8.86
CA VAL A 203 8.10 -4.55 -8.09
C VAL A 203 9.29 -5.44 -8.39
N SER A 204 10.11 -5.68 -7.36
CA SER A 204 11.35 -6.45 -7.48
C SER A 204 11.17 -7.96 -7.31
N THR A 205 10.10 -8.39 -6.64
CA THR A 205 9.86 -9.81 -6.33
C THR A 205 9.38 -10.57 -7.55
N HIS A 206 10.00 -11.72 -7.79
CA HIS A 206 9.67 -12.66 -8.85
C HIS A 206 9.81 -14.08 -8.31
N GLY A 207 8.88 -14.97 -8.66
CA GLY A 207 8.96 -16.38 -8.31
C GLY A 207 7.62 -17.10 -8.25
N GLU A 208 7.61 -18.33 -8.75
CA GLU A 208 6.42 -19.19 -8.88
C GLU A 208 5.92 -19.77 -7.54
N ASP A 209 6.74 -19.73 -6.49
CA ASP A 209 6.42 -20.29 -5.17
C ASP A 209 6.15 -19.21 -4.10
N ASN A 210 6.24 -17.93 -4.45
CA ASN A 210 6.09 -16.84 -3.48
C ASN A 210 4.68 -16.77 -2.88
N TRP A 211 3.67 -17.31 -3.58
CA TRP A 211 2.28 -17.38 -3.12
C TRP A 211 2.15 -18.10 -1.76
N GLN A 212 3.12 -18.95 -1.39
CA GLN A 212 3.11 -19.69 -0.12
C GLN A 212 3.16 -18.76 1.11
N ASN A 213 3.71 -17.55 0.97
CA ASN A 213 3.79 -16.58 2.06
C ASN A 213 3.82 -15.14 1.53
N ILE A 214 2.68 -14.67 1.03
CA ILE A 214 2.54 -13.38 0.34
C ILE A 214 3.08 -12.22 1.18
N LYS A 215 2.69 -12.10 2.46
CA LYS A 215 3.09 -10.97 3.30
C LYS A 215 4.61 -10.85 3.51
N THR A 216 5.37 -11.91 3.26
CA THR A 216 6.82 -11.94 3.40
C THR A 216 7.56 -12.01 2.06
N LEU A 217 6.98 -12.68 1.06
CA LEU A 217 7.65 -12.99 -0.21
C LEU A 217 7.23 -12.09 -1.37
N TYR A 218 6.08 -11.42 -1.29
CA TYR A 218 5.67 -10.42 -2.28
C TYR A 218 6.27 -9.06 -1.90
N SER A 219 6.50 -8.22 -2.89
CA SER A 219 6.82 -6.82 -2.63
C SER A 219 5.59 -6.15 -2.05
N LYS A 220 5.75 -5.42 -0.95
CA LYS A 220 4.69 -4.57 -0.45
C LYS A 220 4.64 -3.33 -1.33
N VAL A 221 3.62 -3.25 -2.18
CA VAL A 221 3.46 -2.14 -3.11
C VAL A 221 2.99 -0.89 -2.37
N GLY A 222 2.13 -1.05 -1.37
CA GLY A 222 1.64 0.06 -0.59
C GLY A 222 0.72 -0.31 0.55
N THR A 223 0.27 0.73 1.24
CA THR A 223 -0.72 0.66 2.31
C THR A 223 -1.80 1.71 2.09
N MET A 224 -3.05 1.28 2.03
CA MET A 224 -4.22 2.13 2.11
C MET A 224 -4.59 2.35 3.58
N ILE A 225 -4.90 3.58 3.97
CA ILE A 225 -5.36 3.98 5.30
C ILE A 225 -6.64 4.80 5.11
N TYR A 226 -7.77 4.21 5.47
CA TYR A 226 -9.09 4.82 5.36
C TYR A 226 -9.58 5.28 6.73
N ASN A 227 -10.05 6.52 6.85
CA ASN A 227 -10.66 7.03 8.06
C ASN A 227 -12.17 6.83 8.02
N LYS A 228 -12.74 6.07 8.97
CA LYS A 228 -14.18 5.75 8.95
C LYS A 228 -15.13 6.92 9.20
N GLU A 229 -14.66 7.99 9.83
CA GLU A 229 -15.47 9.16 10.16
C GLU A 229 -15.47 10.19 9.02
N SER A 230 -14.29 10.58 8.53
CA SER A 230 -14.16 11.48 7.36
C SER A 230 -14.43 10.77 6.04
N ARG A 231 -14.34 9.44 6.01
CA ARG A 231 -14.55 8.56 4.86
C ARG A 231 -13.58 8.78 3.71
N ASP A 232 -12.50 9.50 3.97
CA ASP A 232 -11.38 9.73 3.07
C ASP A 232 -10.25 8.72 3.31
N CYS A 233 -9.26 8.75 2.42
CA CYS A 233 -8.18 7.78 2.44
C CYS A 233 -6.85 8.42 2.04
N ILE A 234 -5.79 7.91 2.67
CA ILE A 234 -4.41 8.08 2.26
C ILE A 234 -3.88 6.74 1.75
N VAL A 235 -3.27 6.71 0.57
CA VAL A 235 -2.50 5.57 0.09
C VAL A 235 -1.03 5.94 0.02
N ARG A 236 -0.19 5.12 0.65
CA ARG A 236 1.28 5.20 0.59
C ARG A 236 1.78 4.14 -0.38
N ILE A 237 2.58 4.53 -1.36
CA ILE A 237 3.13 3.63 -2.38
C ILE A 237 4.65 3.55 -2.26
N GLY A 238 5.23 2.38 -2.51
CA GLY A 238 6.68 2.13 -2.47
C GLY A 238 7.23 1.90 -1.06
N GLU A 239 6.52 1.12 -0.23
CA GLU A 239 6.93 0.77 1.13
C GLU A 239 7.89 -0.43 1.23
#